data_AF-A0A2G9T4W8-F1
#
_entry.id   AF-A0A2G9T4W8-F1
#
_cell.length_a   1.000
_cell.length_b   1.000
_cell.length_c   1.000
_cell.angle_alpha   90.00
_cell.angle_beta   90.00
_cell.angle_gamma   90.00
#
_symmetry.space_group_name_H-M   'P 1'
#
loop_
_entity.id
_entity.type
_entity.pdbx_description
1 polymer ?
#
loop_
_entity_poly.entity_id
_entity_poly.type
_entity_poly.pdbx_seq_one_letter_code
_entity_poly.pdbx_strand_id
1 'polypeptide(L)'
;AKHRIGVAIGESILDLSAIAHLFDSLSLKAHQDVFRQKLLRDDVPTLKENPELRAKAIVSQKDATMHLPASIGDYTDFYSSIYHATNVGIMFRGKENALMPNW
;
A
#
# COMPACT_ATOMS: atom_id res chain seq x y z
N ALA A 1 -16.76 10.79 10.20
CA ALA A 1 -16.58 10.33 8.80
C ALA A 1 -16.27 8.84 8.79
N LYS A 2 -16.68 8.07 7.77
CA LYS A 2 -16.41 6.62 7.68
C LYS A 2 -15.08 6.35 6.97
N HIS A 3 -14.16 5.64 7.62
CA HIS A 3 -12.90 5.18 7.02
C HIS A 3 -13.17 4.14 5.93
N ARG A 4 -12.38 4.15 4.86
CA ARG A 4 -12.54 3.26 3.69
C ARG A 4 -11.21 3.03 2.98
N ILE A 5 -11.13 1.93 2.24
CA ILE A 5 -9.92 1.52 1.51
C ILE A 5 -9.86 2.28 0.19
N GLY A 6 -8.69 2.85 -0.12
CA GLY A 6 -8.43 3.49 -1.40
C GLY A 6 -7.04 3.16 -1.96
N VAL A 7 -6.88 3.32 -3.27
CA VAL A 7 -5.62 3.12 -3.99
C VAL A 7 -5.14 4.46 -4.53
N ALA A 8 -3.89 4.83 -4.25
CA ALA A 8 -3.31 6.06 -4.78
C ALA A 8 -3.08 5.96 -6.30
N ILE A 9 -3.45 7.00 -7.05
CA ILE A 9 -3.21 7.15 -8.49
C ILE A 9 -2.97 8.63 -8.83
N GLY A 10 -1.74 8.96 -9.24
CA GLY A 10 -1.33 10.36 -9.40
C GLY A 10 -1.54 11.16 -8.11
N GLU A 11 -2.25 12.28 -8.21
CA GLU A 11 -2.64 13.15 -7.07
C GLU A 11 -4.02 12.80 -6.49
N SER A 12 -4.58 11.66 -6.87
CA SER A 12 -5.91 11.21 -6.46
C SER A 12 -5.86 9.86 -5.74
N ILE A 13 -6.99 9.50 -5.15
CA ILE A 13 -7.27 8.23 -4.49
C ILE A 13 -8.50 7.65 -5.18
N LEU A 14 -8.39 6.41 -5.64
CA LEU A 14 -9.51 5.60 -6.07
C LEU A 14 -10.17 4.93 -4.85
N ASP A 15 -11.41 5.30 -4.55
CA ASP A 15 -12.22 4.72 -3.50
C ASP A 15 -12.76 3.35 -3.92
N LEU A 16 -12.22 2.28 -3.33
CA LEU A 16 -12.60 0.91 -3.67
C LEU A 16 -14.03 0.58 -3.25
N SER A 17 -14.60 1.28 -2.26
CA SER A 17 -15.98 1.04 -1.83
C SER A 17 -17.00 1.50 -2.87
N ALA A 18 -16.67 2.54 -3.65
CA ALA A 18 -17.52 3.06 -4.73
C ALA A 18 -17.56 2.14 -5.95
N ILE A 19 -16.47 1.40 -6.19
CA ILE A 19 -16.30 0.51 -7.35
C ILE A 19 -16.29 -0.97 -6.97
N ALA A 20 -16.63 -1.33 -5.73
CA ALA A 20 -16.58 -2.71 -5.24
C ALA A 20 -17.40 -3.69 -6.11
N HIS A 21 -18.51 -3.22 -6.69
CA HIS A 21 -19.37 -3.97 -7.61
C HIS A 21 -18.72 -4.29 -8.96
N LEU A 22 -17.59 -3.66 -9.31
CA LEU A 22 -16.82 -3.99 -10.50
C LEU A 22 -15.88 -5.19 -10.26
N PHE A 23 -15.81 -5.69 -9.02
CA PHE A 23 -15.02 -6.85 -8.64
C PHE A 23 -15.95 -8.04 -8.36
N ASP A 24 -16.31 -8.78 -9.42
CA ASP A 24 -17.29 -9.88 -9.36
C ASP A 24 -16.79 -11.20 -8.73
N SER A 25 -15.56 -11.27 -8.20
CA SER A 25 -15.04 -12.50 -7.58
C SER A 25 -14.51 -12.29 -6.16
N LEU A 26 -14.97 -13.16 -5.26
CA LEU A 26 -14.82 -13.09 -3.81
C LEU A 26 -13.36 -12.97 -3.35
N SER A 27 -13.15 -11.99 -2.46
CA SER A 27 -12.13 -11.95 -1.41
C SER A 27 -10.72 -11.51 -1.83
N LEU A 28 -10.38 -10.29 -1.38
CA LEU A 28 -9.03 -9.73 -1.28
C LEU A 28 -7.99 -10.64 -0.59
N LYS A 29 -8.39 -11.76 0.04
CA LYS A 29 -7.46 -12.80 0.53
C LYS A 29 -7.15 -13.90 -0.49
N ALA A 30 -8.08 -14.24 -1.39
CA ALA A 30 -7.93 -15.35 -2.34
C ALA A 30 -7.38 -14.89 -3.69
N HIS A 31 -7.58 -13.61 -4.04
CA HIS A 31 -7.32 -13.07 -5.37
C HIS A 31 -6.43 -11.82 -5.30
N GLN A 32 -5.12 -12.03 -5.13
CA GLN A 32 -4.10 -10.95 -5.25
C GLN A 32 -4.07 -10.32 -6.65
N ASP A 33 -4.71 -10.95 -7.64
CA ASP A 33 -4.91 -10.48 -9.00
C ASP A 33 -5.93 -9.33 -9.13
N VAL A 34 -6.65 -8.98 -8.06
CA VAL A 34 -7.45 -7.73 -8.01
C VAL A 34 -6.61 -6.50 -8.37
N PHE A 35 -5.31 -6.49 -8.03
CA PHE A 35 -4.37 -5.43 -8.43
C PHE A 35 -3.90 -5.50 -9.89
N ARG A 36 -4.21 -6.58 -10.61
CA ARG A 36 -3.95 -6.74 -12.06
C ARG A 36 -5.17 -6.43 -12.93
N GLN A 37 -6.28 -6.00 -12.32
CA GLN A 37 -7.48 -5.69 -13.07
C GLN A 37 -7.28 -4.51 -14.00
N LYS A 38 -7.82 -4.65 -15.21
CA LYS A 38 -7.64 -3.70 -16.30
C LYS A 38 -8.44 -2.40 -16.13
N LEU A 39 -9.21 -2.26 -15.05
CA LEU A 39 -10.20 -1.19 -14.88
C LEU A 39 -9.61 0.23 -14.97
N LEU A 40 -8.35 0.40 -14.56
CA LEU A 40 -7.62 1.67 -14.64
C LEU A 40 -6.74 1.81 -15.88
N ARG A 41 -6.75 0.83 -16.80
CA ARG A 41 -6.02 0.94 -18.05
C ARG A 41 -6.77 1.86 -19.01
N ASP A 42 -6.02 2.59 -19.81
CA ASP A 42 -6.58 3.55 -20.76
C ASP A 42 -7.49 2.93 -21.81
N ASP A 43 -7.35 1.62 -22.07
CA ASP A 43 -8.14 0.82 -23.01
C ASP A 43 -9.44 0.27 -22.41
N VAL A 44 -9.74 0.56 -21.13
CA VAL A 44 -10.97 0.11 -20.46
C VAL A 44 -11.89 1.29 -20.15
N PRO A 45 -13.05 1.41 -20.82
CA PRO A 45 -13.91 2.60 -20.74
C PRO A 45 -14.76 2.63 -19.46
N THR A 46 -14.97 1.50 -18.78
CA THR A 46 -15.97 1.32 -17.70
C THR A 46 -15.93 2.40 -16.63
N LEU A 47 -14.73 2.77 -16.15
CA LEU A 47 -14.57 3.87 -15.20
C LEU A 47 -14.28 5.19 -15.91
N LYS A 48 -13.42 5.18 -16.94
CA LYS A 48 -12.95 6.40 -17.65
C LYS A 48 -14.09 7.21 -18.25
N GLU A 49 -15.05 6.54 -18.87
CA GLU A 49 -16.17 7.12 -19.62
C GLU A 49 -17.47 7.20 -18.82
N ASN A 50 -17.43 6.95 -17.50
CA ASN A 50 -18.59 7.08 -16.62
C ASN A 50 -18.37 8.27 -15.63
N PRO A 51 -18.83 9.49 -15.97
CA PRO A 51 -18.60 10.68 -15.14
C PRO A 51 -19.21 10.58 -13.75
N GLU A 52 -20.40 9.97 -13.63
CA GLU A 52 -21.09 9.80 -12.35
C GLU A 52 -20.31 8.88 -11.41
N LEU A 53 -19.80 7.77 -11.95
CA LEU A 53 -18.98 6.83 -11.17
C LEU A 53 -17.64 7.45 -10.79
N ARG A 54 -17.00 8.20 -11.70
CA ARG A 54 -15.74 8.92 -11.41
C ARG A 54 -15.89 9.95 -10.30
N ALA A 55 -16.96 10.74 -10.33
CA ALA A 55 -17.23 11.74 -9.30
C ALA A 55 -17.39 11.12 -7.90
N LYS A 56 -17.86 9.87 -7.83
CA LYS A 56 -18.00 9.11 -6.57
C LYS A 56 -16.73 8.37 -6.17
N ALA A 57 -15.94 7.92 -7.13
CA ALA A 57 -14.81 7.01 -6.91
C ALA A 57 -13.44 7.72 -6.85
N ILE A 58 -13.30 8.93 -7.40
CA ILE A 58 -12.03 9.67 -7.44
C ILE A 58 -12.05 10.80 -6.42
N VAL A 59 -11.13 10.74 -5.46
CA VAL A 59 -10.96 11.73 -4.39
C VAL A 59 -9.59 12.38 -4.54
N SER A 60 -9.48 13.71 -4.42
CA SER A 60 -8.16 14.35 -4.42
C SER A 60 -7.41 14.01 -3.13
N GLN A 61 -6.11 13.70 -3.22
CA GLN A 61 -5.29 13.39 -2.04
C GLN A 61 -5.25 14.56 -1.04
N LYS A 62 -5.28 15.81 -1.52
CA LYS A 62 -5.27 17.01 -0.68
C LYS A 62 -6.53 17.15 0.19
N ASP A 63 -7.63 16.52 -0.23
CA ASP A 63 -8.93 16.59 0.43
C ASP A 63 -9.18 15.35 1.32
N ALA A 64 -8.23 14.40 1.34
CA ALA A 64 -8.32 13.17 2.11
C ALA A 64 -7.51 13.25 3.41
N THR A 65 -8.03 12.62 4.46
CA THR A 65 -7.27 12.35 5.68
C THR A 65 -6.85 10.88 5.68
N MET A 66 -5.54 10.62 5.71
CA MET A 66 -5.01 9.26 5.77
C MET A 66 -5.04 8.71 7.20
N HIS A 67 -5.19 7.40 7.32
CA HIS A 67 -5.20 6.67 8.59
C HIS A 67 -4.18 5.52 8.54
N LEU A 68 -3.94 4.86 9.68
CA LEU A 68 -3.16 3.62 9.68
C LEU A 68 -3.81 2.58 8.74
N PRO A 69 -3.02 1.91 7.89
CA PRO A 69 -3.56 1.02 6.85
C PRO A 69 -4.11 -0.30 7.41
N ALA A 70 -3.76 -0.65 8.66
CA ALA A 70 -4.22 -1.85 9.34
C ALA A 70 -4.26 -1.62 10.87
N SER A 71 -5.02 -2.46 11.56
CA SER A 71 -4.87 -2.61 13.00
C SER A 71 -3.63 -3.46 13.27
N ILE A 72 -2.55 -2.83 13.74
CA ILE A 72 -1.30 -3.52 14.06
C ILE A 72 -1.51 -4.28 15.38
N GLY A 73 -1.43 -5.61 15.34
CA GLY A 73 -1.46 -6.45 16.53
C GLY A 73 -0.10 -6.43 17.22
N ASP A 74 0.88 -7.05 16.56
CA ASP A 74 2.28 -7.08 16.99
C ASP A 74 3.17 -6.36 15.97
N TYR A 75 4.26 -5.77 16.47
CA TYR A 75 5.31 -5.15 15.66
C TYR A 75 6.63 -5.86 15.94
N THR A 76 7.28 -6.34 14.88
CA THR A 76 8.61 -6.95 14.94
C THR A 76 9.52 -6.19 14.00
N ASP A 77 10.63 -5.69 14.52
CA ASP A 77 11.68 -5.04 13.73
C ASP A 77 12.88 -5.96 13.63
N PHE A 78 13.34 -6.22 12.41
CA PHE A 78 14.46 -7.11 12.15
C PHE A 78 15.73 -6.32 11.90
N TYR A 79 16.85 -6.84 12.39
CA TYR A 79 18.15 -6.20 12.23
C TYR A 79 18.92 -6.69 10.99
N SER A 80 18.26 -6.82 9.84
CA SER A 80 18.77 -7.63 8.71
C SER A 80 19.63 -6.90 7.68
N SER A 81 19.96 -5.63 7.88
CA SER A 81 20.84 -4.89 6.96
C SER A 81 22.31 -5.06 7.37
N ILE A 82 23.09 -5.78 6.55
CA ILE A 82 24.51 -6.07 6.85
C ILE A 82 25.34 -4.82 7.01
N TYR A 83 25.14 -3.81 6.17
CA TYR A 83 25.88 -2.55 6.27
C TYR A 83 25.44 -1.74 7.48
N HIS A 84 24.14 -1.74 7.80
CA HIS A 84 23.64 -1.07 9.00
C HIS A 84 24.23 -1.70 10.26
N ALA A 85 24.17 -3.02 10.37
CA ALA A 85 24.72 -3.79 11.48
C ALA A 85 26.23 -3.65 11.62
N THR A 86 26.94 -3.70 10.49
CA THR A 86 28.39 -3.52 10.46
C THR A 86 28.76 -2.11 10.91
N ASN A 87 28.14 -1.06 10.36
CA ASN A 87 28.48 0.33 10.70
C ASN A 87 28.23 0.63 12.18
N VAL A 88 27.09 0.17 12.71
CA VAL A 88 26.82 0.24 14.15
C VAL A 88 27.88 -0.51 14.93
N GLY A 89 28.20 -1.74 14.51
CA GLY A 89 29.27 -2.54 15.10
C GLY A 89 30.64 -1.87 15.13
N ILE A 90 31.04 -1.20 14.05
CA ILE A 90 32.30 -0.46 13.98
C ILE A 90 32.37 0.61 15.06
N MET A 91 31.28 1.38 15.24
CA MET A 91 31.22 2.45 16.24
C MET A 91 31.38 1.91 17.67
N PHE A 92 30.89 0.70 17.96
CA PHE A 92 30.90 0.13 19.31
C PHE A 92 32.06 -0.84 19.60
N ARG A 93 32.53 -1.58 18.60
CA ARG A 93 33.46 -2.71 18.75
C ARG A 93 34.68 -2.62 17.82
N GLY A 94 34.74 -1.59 16.97
CA GLY A 94 35.77 -1.44 15.97
C GLY A 94 35.55 -2.31 14.74
N LYS A 95 36.38 -2.12 13.72
CA LYS A 95 36.20 -2.70 12.38
C LYS A 95 36.28 -4.23 12.33
N GLU A 96 37.16 -4.82 13.13
CA GLU A 96 37.42 -6.26 13.10
C GLU A 96 36.33 -7.08 13.78
N ASN A 97 35.61 -6.49 14.75
CA ASN A 97 34.57 -7.16 15.55
C ASN A 97 33.18 -6.56 15.32
N ALA A 98 32.96 -6.00 14.13
CA ALA A 98 31.76 -5.23 13.82
C ALA A 98 30.48 -6.10 13.88
N LEU A 99 30.48 -7.32 13.34
CA LEU A 99 29.33 -8.22 13.41
C LEU A 99 29.46 -9.21 14.57
N MET A 100 28.34 -9.45 15.26
CA MET A 100 28.26 -10.52 16.26
C MET A 100 28.07 -11.87 15.56
N PRO A 101 28.50 -13.01 16.15
CA PRO A 101 28.42 -14.32 15.49
C PRO A 101 27.01 -14.79 15.13
N ASN A 102 25.98 -14.22 15.77
CA ASN A 102 24.57 -14.55 15.57
C ASN A 102 23.82 -13.50 14.73
N TRP A 103 24.53 -12.51 14.18
CA TRP A 103 24.01 -11.63 13.16
C TRP A 103 24.03 -12.36 11.80
#